data_AF-A0A838BEP7-F1
#
_entry.id   AF-A0A838BEP7-F1
#
_cell.length_a   1.000
_cell.length_b   1.000
_cell.length_c   1.000
_cell.angle_alpha   90.00
_cell.angle_beta   90.00
_cell.angle_gamma   90.00
#
_symmetry.space_group_name_H-M   'P 1'
#
loop_
_entity.id
_entity.type
_entity.pdbx_description
1 polymer ?
#
loop_
_entity_poly.entity_id
_entity_poly.type
_entity_poly.pdbx_seq_one_letter_code
_entity_poly.pdbx_strand_id
1 'polypeptide(L)'
;MTEQAAPPETASRSLWTTALIAAFGGPFAGFLWIGAGRLALISLLVITAASIAVCYTGFPVIPGMDLSAVGIYSGYGLMIVWIAIVLPFAGRFKPDKWYARGVSVFVLVFYASVVAALVTRTFLFQSFSMPSGSMVPTLVDGDYLFASKFAYGYSRYSEPFGLATFDGRILGAEPKRGDIVVFRFPPDPSIDYVKRVVGLPGEKIQMVDGGLRINGVAIKLEDAGPYTSEDSPQGARLQRETLPNGVSYSVISLTDNSVTDNTRVFEVPEGHYFVLGDNRDNSSDSRLSVGFVPAENLVGKAVRLFWNSKGMPYSSRQVLDDPAGQ
;
A
#
# COMPACT_ATOMS: atom_id res chain seq x y z
N MET A 1 20.65 58.14 33.23
CA MET A 1 20.74 56.73 33.66
C MET A 1 19.97 55.90 32.65
N THR A 2 20.68 55.32 31.70
CA THR A 2 20.14 54.36 30.74
C THR A 2 19.99 53.04 31.46
N GLU A 3 18.76 52.66 31.77
CA GLU A 3 18.42 51.34 32.30
C GLU A 3 18.64 50.33 31.17
N GLN A 4 19.82 49.68 31.17
CA GLN A 4 20.07 48.51 30.35
C GLN A 4 19.21 47.37 30.90
N ALA A 5 18.06 47.13 30.26
CA ALA A 5 17.34 45.89 30.41
C ALA A 5 18.27 44.73 30.00
N ALA A 6 18.69 43.92 30.97
CA ALA A 6 19.40 42.69 30.70
C ALA A 6 18.55 41.82 29.75
N PRO A 7 19.13 41.24 28.67
CA PRO A 7 18.38 40.29 27.86
C PRO A 7 17.94 39.12 28.76
N PRO A 8 16.70 38.61 28.64
CA PRO A 8 16.27 37.49 29.46
C PRO A 8 17.20 36.31 29.20
N GLU A 9 17.79 35.75 30.26
CA GLU A 9 18.56 34.51 30.17
C GLU A 9 17.65 33.45 29.54
N THR A 10 17.91 33.08 28.29
CA THR A 10 17.17 32.02 27.61
C THR A 10 17.61 30.68 28.21
N ALA A 11 17.05 30.37 29.39
CA ALA A 11 17.28 29.13 30.11
C ALA A 11 16.80 27.92 29.28
N SER A 12 17.42 26.77 29.54
CA SER A 12 17.00 25.50 28.96
C SER A 12 15.55 25.16 29.36
N ARG A 13 14.86 24.38 28.52
CA ARG A 13 13.48 23.97 28.80
C ARG A 13 13.43 22.98 29.97
N SER A 14 12.34 23.00 30.72
CA SER A 14 12.07 22.00 31.76
C SER A 14 12.01 20.60 31.15
N LEU A 15 12.59 19.62 31.86
CA LEU A 15 12.57 18.20 31.48
C LEU A 15 11.12 17.70 31.32
N TRP A 16 10.22 18.10 32.20
CA TRP A 16 8.81 17.71 32.15
C TRP A 16 8.10 18.23 30.89
N THR A 17 8.30 19.50 30.56
CA THR A 17 7.72 20.07 29.33
C THR A 17 8.30 19.43 28.08
N THR A 18 9.59 19.10 28.10
CA THR A 18 10.27 18.44 26.98
C THR A 18 9.76 17.02 26.79
N ALA A 19 9.61 16.26 27.88
CA ALA A 19 9.02 14.93 27.86
C ALA A 19 7.59 14.97 27.31
N LEU A 20 6.76 15.90 27.77
CA LEU A 20 5.38 16.03 27.32
C LEU A 20 5.29 16.31 25.81
N ILE A 21 6.06 17.28 25.31
CA ILE A 21 6.08 17.61 23.88
C ILE A 21 6.62 16.43 23.06
N ALA A 22 7.67 15.74 23.51
CA ALA A 22 8.23 14.58 22.82
C ALA A 22 7.26 13.38 22.82
N ALA A 23 6.47 13.19 23.88
CA ALA A 23 5.52 12.09 23.99
C ALA A 23 4.39 12.20 22.96
N PHE A 24 3.85 13.40 22.72
CA PHE A 24 2.69 13.59 21.84
C PHE A 24 3.06 14.06 20.42
N GLY A 25 4.15 14.82 20.27
CA GLY A 25 4.62 15.31 18.98
C GLY A 25 5.82 14.54 18.42
N GLY A 26 6.23 13.47 19.10
CA GLY A 26 7.40 12.68 18.76
C GLY A 26 8.73 13.43 18.89
N PRO A 27 9.83 12.80 18.46
CA PRO A 27 11.16 13.38 18.50
C PRO A 27 11.26 14.67 17.67
N PHE A 28 10.50 14.79 16.58
CA PHE A 28 10.47 16.00 15.75
C PHE A 28 10.04 17.23 16.57
N ALA A 29 8.88 17.15 17.23
CA ALA A 29 8.39 18.23 18.10
C ALA A 29 9.32 18.48 19.28
N GLY A 30 9.81 17.41 19.92
CA GLY A 30 10.73 17.50 21.05
C GLY A 30 12.03 18.25 20.71
N PHE A 31 12.64 17.94 19.56
CA PHE A 31 13.85 18.62 19.10
C PHE A 31 13.59 20.06 18.63
N LEU A 32 12.43 20.36 18.02
CA LEU A 32 12.02 21.74 17.74
C LEU A 32 11.89 22.55 19.05
N TRP A 33 11.21 21.98 20.05
CA TRP A 33 10.93 22.60 21.35
C TRP A 33 12.18 23.03 22.11
N ILE A 34 13.26 22.24 22.04
CA ILE A 34 14.54 22.55 22.70
C ILE A 34 15.48 23.38 21.82
N GLY A 35 15.08 23.74 20.59
CA GLY A 35 15.91 24.54 19.68
C GLY A 35 16.87 23.74 18.78
N ALA A 36 16.83 22.41 18.81
CA ALA A 36 17.70 21.51 18.07
C ALA A 36 17.20 21.21 16.65
N GLY A 37 17.09 22.23 15.79
CA GLY A 37 16.44 22.12 14.47
C GLY A 37 17.04 21.07 13.53
N ARG A 38 18.36 20.83 13.56
CA ARG A 38 18.99 19.76 12.76
C ARG A 38 18.53 18.37 13.20
N LEU A 39 18.49 18.12 14.51
CA LEU A 39 18.02 16.86 15.06
C LEU A 39 16.53 16.65 14.81
N ALA A 40 15.75 17.75 14.85
CA ALA A 40 14.35 17.72 14.44
C ALA A 40 14.21 17.21 13.00
N LEU A 41 14.87 17.85 12.03
CA LEU A 41 14.80 17.43 10.62
C LEU A 41 15.24 15.98 10.42
N ILE A 42 16.34 15.56 11.05
CA ILE A 42 16.80 14.16 10.99
C ILE A 42 15.72 13.22 11.51
N SER A 43 15.13 13.52 12.67
CA SER A 43 14.10 12.68 13.26
C SER A 43 12.84 12.59 12.40
N LEU A 44 12.42 13.70 11.76
CA LEU A 44 11.30 13.70 10.83
C LEU A 44 11.58 12.74 9.66
N LEU A 45 12.75 12.86 9.03
CA LEU A 45 13.12 11.99 7.91
C LEU A 45 13.19 10.51 8.30
N VAL A 46 13.77 10.21 9.47
CA VAL A 46 13.85 8.83 9.98
C VAL A 46 12.47 8.25 10.27
N ILE A 47 11.59 9.02 10.92
CA ILE A 47 10.23 8.55 11.23
C ILE A 47 9.42 8.36 9.95
N THR A 48 9.48 9.30 9.00
CA THR A 48 8.81 9.16 7.71
C THR A 48 9.34 7.94 6.95
N ALA A 49 10.65 7.72 6.91
CA ALA A 49 11.24 6.53 6.28
C ALA A 49 10.79 5.23 6.96
N ALA A 50 10.73 5.19 8.30
CA ALA A 50 10.23 4.06 9.05
C ALA A 50 8.74 3.78 8.76
N SER A 51 7.90 4.82 8.69
CA SER A 51 6.49 4.69 8.31
C SER A 51 6.32 4.14 6.90
N ILE A 52 7.13 4.61 5.94
CA ILE A 52 7.15 4.08 4.56
C ILE A 52 7.57 2.60 4.54
N ALA A 53 8.60 2.23 5.31
CA ALA A 53 9.05 0.85 5.41
C ALA A 53 7.93 -0.07 5.96
N VAL A 54 7.21 0.39 6.98
CA VAL A 54 6.03 -0.30 7.51
C VAL A 54 4.90 -0.38 6.49
N CYS A 55 4.74 0.54 5.54
CA CYS A 55 3.77 0.31 4.46
C CYS A 55 4.14 -0.88 3.54
N TYR A 56 5.43 -1.19 3.38
CA TYR A 56 5.92 -2.32 2.56
C TYR A 56 6.02 -3.63 3.35
N THR A 57 6.74 -3.63 4.47
CA THR A 57 6.97 -4.83 5.30
C THR A 57 5.78 -5.12 6.20
N GLY A 58 5.10 -4.04 6.58
CA GLY A 58 4.15 -3.82 7.66
C GLY A 58 4.28 -4.55 8.95
N PHE A 59 3.16 -4.55 9.67
CA PHE A 59 3.19 -4.82 11.09
C PHE A 59 3.38 -6.30 11.33
N PRO A 60 4.35 -6.69 12.18
CA PRO A 60 4.49 -8.07 12.59
C PRO A 60 3.20 -8.49 13.28
N VAL A 61 2.52 -9.48 12.71
CA VAL A 61 1.33 -10.06 13.32
C VAL A 61 1.79 -11.19 14.22
N ILE A 62 1.49 -11.06 15.50
CA ILE A 62 1.73 -12.12 16.47
C ILE A 62 0.46 -12.99 16.53
N PRO A 63 0.54 -14.29 16.20
CA PRO A 63 -0.62 -15.18 16.26
C PRO A 63 -1.29 -15.15 17.63
N GLY A 64 -2.62 -15.02 17.65
CA GLY A 64 -3.42 -15.01 18.88
C GLY A 64 -3.46 -13.68 19.65
N MET A 65 -2.81 -12.62 19.15
CA MET A 65 -2.91 -11.29 19.77
C MET A 65 -4.02 -10.44 19.16
N ASP A 66 -4.80 -9.78 20.01
CA ASP A 66 -5.75 -8.75 19.60
C ASP A 66 -5.01 -7.52 19.06
N LEU A 67 -5.21 -7.22 17.78
CA LEU A 67 -4.61 -6.08 17.08
C LEU A 67 -4.94 -4.73 17.74
N SER A 68 -6.11 -4.60 18.38
CA SER A 68 -6.49 -3.35 19.06
C SER A 68 -5.60 -3.10 20.28
N ALA A 69 -5.34 -4.14 21.08
CA ALA A 69 -4.45 -4.08 22.22
C ALA A 69 -2.99 -3.83 21.77
N VAL A 70 -2.54 -4.48 20.71
CA VAL A 70 -1.21 -4.24 20.10
C VAL A 70 -1.05 -2.76 19.71
N GLY A 71 -2.06 -2.17 19.08
CA GLY A 71 -2.05 -0.74 18.73
C GLY A 71 -1.90 0.17 19.95
N ILE A 72 -2.63 -0.11 21.04
CA ILE A 72 -2.56 0.68 22.27
C ILE A 72 -1.18 0.56 22.93
N TYR A 73 -0.68 -0.66 23.14
CA TYR A 73 0.59 -0.88 23.82
C TYR A 73 1.78 -0.37 23.00
N SER A 74 1.75 -0.53 21.68
CA SER A 74 2.77 0.03 20.79
C SER A 74 2.76 1.57 20.82
N GLY A 75 1.59 2.20 20.95
CA GLY A 75 1.46 3.63 21.16
C GLY A 75 2.21 4.12 22.41
N TYR A 76 1.92 3.53 23.58
CA TYR A 76 2.61 3.89 24.81
C TYR A 76 4.13 3.59 24.75
N GLY A 77 4.50 2.45 24.16
CA GLY A 77 5.91 2.10 23.95
C GLY A 77 6.64 3.13 23.11
N LEU A 78 6.03 3.61 22.02
CA LEU A 78 6.59 4.65 21.16
C LEU A 78 6.74 5.98 21.92
N MET A 79 5.75 6.39 22.73
CA MET A 79 5.86 7.60 23.55
C MET A 79 7.06 7.54 24.48
N ILE A 80 7.29 6.40 25.14
CA ILE A 80 8.46 6.19 26.03
C ILE A 80 9.76 6.28 25.24
N VAL A 81 9.83 5.62 24.07
CA VAL A 81 11.02 5.67 23.19
C VAL A 81 11.31 7.10 22.74
N TRP A 82 10.30 7.86 22.35
CA TRP A 82 10.47 9.25 21.92
C TRP A 82 11.00 10.14 23.04
N ILE A 83 10.47 9.98 24.26
CA ILE A 83 10.96 10.67 25.45
C ILE A 83 12.44 10.33 25.69
N ALA A 84 12.79 9.04 25.65
CA ALA A 84 14.16 8.56 25.89
C ALA A 84 15.17 9.09 24.84
N ILE A 85 14.73 9.30 23.60
CA ILE A 85 15.55 9.88 22.53
C ILE A 85 15.82 11.38 22.77
N VAL A 86 14.82 12.14 23.21
CA VAL A 86 14.90 13.60 23.30
C VAL A 86 15.49 14.09 24.62
N LEU A 87 15.09 13.49 25.75
CA LEU A 87 15.47 13.98 27.09
C LEU A 87 16.98 14.15 27.33
N PRO A 88 17.87 13.28 26.83
CA PRO A 88 19.33 13.46 26.99
C PRO A 88 19.86 14.78 26.39
N PHE A 89 19.09 15.44 25.54
CA PHE A 89 19.46 16.70 24.88
C PHE A 89 18.76 17.92 25.48
N ALA A 90 17.82 17.77 26.41
CA ALA A 90 16.95 18.85 26.89
C ALA A 90 17.73 20.05 27.47
N GLY A 91 18.85 19.78 28.15
CA GLY A 91 19.73 20.82 28.70
C GLY A 91 20.84 21.30 27.76
N ARG A 92 21.04 20.66 26.60
CA ARG A 92 22.17 20.92 25.69
C ARG A 92 21.94 22.10 24.75
N PHE A 93 20.69 22.49 24.55
CA PHE A 93 20.30 23.52 23.59
C PHE A 93 19.49 24.63 24.24
N LYS A 94 19.57 25.82 23.65
CA LYS A 94 18.77 26.98 24.05
C LYS A 94 17.64 27.18 23.04
N PRO A 95 16.38 27.35 23.48
CA PRO A 95 15.22 27.54 22.61
C PRO A 95 15.07 29.02 22.19
N ASP A 96 16.13 29.65 21.71
CA ASP A 96 16.19 31.07 21.34
C ASP A 96 15.59 31.37 19.95
N LYS A 97 15.49 30.35 19.11
CA LYS A 97 15.00 30.46 17.74
C LYS A 97 13.48 30.57 17.66
N TRP A 98 12.99 31.25 16.62
CA TRP A 98 11.56 31.48 16.38
C TRP A 98 10.73 30.19 16.36
N TYR A 99 11.26 29.11 15.78
CA TYR A 99 10.56 27.84 15.65
C TYR A 99 10.42 27.09 16.97
N ALA A 100 11.21 27.42 18.01
CA ALA A 100 11.18 26.78 19.32
C ALA A 100 10.18 27.44 20.29
N ARG A 101 9.41 28.42 19.79
CA ARG A 101 8.27 29.00 20.50
C ARG A 101 7.10 28.02 20.44
N GLY A 102 6.36 27.84 21.53
CA GLY A 102 5.33 26.80 21.63
C GLY A 102 4.32 26.79 20.49
N VAL A 103 3.74 27.94 20.14
CA VAL A 103 2.82 28.05 19.00
C VAL A 103 3.48 27.63 17.68
N SER A 104 4.72 28.06 17.45
CA SER A 104 5.47 27.71 16.24
C SER A 104 5.76 26.21 16.16
N VAL A 105 6.06 25.54 17.29
CA VAL A 105 6.26 24.08 17.32
C VAL A 105 4.98 23.37 16.87
N PHE A 106 3.82 23.73 17.44
CA PHE A 106 2.53 23.11 17.06
C PHE A 106 2.21 23.31 15.58
N VAL A 107 2.37 24.56 15.09
CA VAL A 107 2.15 24.90 13.68
C VAL A 107 3.08 24.08 12.77
N LEU A 108 4.37 24.02 13.07
CA LEU A 108 5.34 23.28 12.26
C LEU A 108 5.10 21.78 12.28
N VAL A 109 4.76 21.20 13.43
CA VAL A 109 4.42 19.78 13.54
C VAL A 109 3.19 19.46 12.69
N PHE A 110 2.13 20.27 12.80
CA PHE A 110 0.92 20.09 12.00
C PHE A 110 1.21 20.15 10.50
N TYR A 111 1.83 21.23 10.01
CA TYR A 111 2.10 21.39 8.59
C TYR A 111 3.11 20.35 8.07
N ALA A 112 4.16 20.02 8.82
CA ALA A 112 5.10 18.97 8.44
C ALA A 112 4.40 17.61 8.31
N SER A 113 3.48 17.30 9.22
CA SER A 113 2.72 16.04 9.19
C SER A 113 1.77 15.99 7.99
N VAL A 114 1.05 17.08 7.72
CA VAL A 114 0.17 17.19 6.53
C VAL A 114 0.98 17.07 5.25
N VAL A 115 2.10 17.78 5.12
CA VAL A 115 2.96 17.70 3.94
C VAL A 115 3.54 16.29 3.78
N ALA A 116 4.05 15.67 4.85
CA ALA A 116 4.56 14.31 4.79
C ALA A 116 3.48 13.30 4.36
N ALA A 117 2.26 13.42 4.91
CA ALA A 117 1.13 12.58 4.54
C ALA A 117 0.71 12.79 3.08
N LEU A 118 0.63 14.04 2.62
CA LEU A 118 0.31 14.37 1.23
C LEU A 118 1.38 13.84 0.27
N VAL A 119 2.66 14.07 0.53
CA VAL A 119 3.76 13.56 -0.30
C VAL A 119 3.72 12.03 -0.35
N THR A 120 3.59 11.38 0.80
CA THR A 120 3.50 9.91 0.87
C THR A 120 2.29 9.39 0.09
N ARG A 121 1.11 9.98 0.29
CA ARG A 121 -0.13 9.58 -0.40
C ARG A 121 -0.05 9.77 -1.91
N THR A 122 0.60 10.85 -2.32
CA THR A 122 0.60 11.31 -3.70
C THR A 122 1.62 10.53 -4.52
N PHE A 123 2.83 10.33 -3.97
CA PHE A 123 3.95 9.74 -4.69
C PHE A 123 4.20 8.27 -4.34
N LEU A 124 3.97 7.84 -3.10
CA LEU A 124 4.43 6.53 -2.64
C LEU A 124 3.29 5.50 -2.61
N PHE A 125 2.25 5.77 -1.82
CA PHE A 125 1.18 4.81 -1.58
C PHE A 125 -0.20 5.41 -1.65
N GLN A 126 -1.15 4.64 -2.17
CA GLN A 126 -2.55 4.96 -2.05
C GLN A 126 -3.29 3.76 -1.45
N SER A 127 -4.19 4.04 -0.52
CA SER A 127 -5.07 3.03 0.06
C SER A 127 -6.28 2.82 -0.85
N PHE A 128 -6.64 1.56 -1.08
CA PHE A 128 -7.85 1.16 -1.80
C PHE A 128 -8.67 0.21 -0.94
N SER A 129 -9.99 0.38 -0.97
CA SER A 129 -10.95 -0.57 -0.41
C SER A 129 -11.43 -1.50 -1.51
N MET A 130 -11.64 -2.78 -1.19
CA MET A 130 -12.22 -3.79 -2.08
C MET A 130 -13.73 -3.87 -1.88
N PRO A 131 -14.54 -3.42 -2.86
CA PRO A 131 -16.00 -3.53 -2.79
C PRO A 131 -16.53 -4.80 -3.49
N SER A 132 -15.66 -5.66 -4.03
CA SER A 132 -16.07 -6.80 -4.87
C SER A 132 -15.20 -8.02 -4.66
N GLY A 133 -15.79 -9.21 -4.82
CA GLY A 133 -15.13 -10.51 -4.66
C GLY A 133 -14.43 -11.06 -5.91
N SER A 134 -14.07 -10.21 -6.88
CA SER A 134 -13.50 -10.68 -8.16
C SER A 134 -12.05 -11.19 -8.06
N MET A 135 -11.40 -10.92 -6.93
CA MET A 135 -10.05 -11.35 -6.59
C MET A 135 -10.04 -12.37 -5.44
N VAL A 136 -11.21 -12.93 -5.08
CA VAL A 136 -11.31 -14.05 -4.13
C VAL A 136 -10.57 -15.26 -4.72
N PRO A 137 -9.79 -16.01 -3.93
CA PRO A 137 -9.66 -15.95 -2.47
C PRO A 137 -8.56 -15.00 -1.96
N THR A 138 -7.75 -14.41 -2.85
CA THR A 138 -6.62 -13.55 -2.47
C THR A 138 -7.06 -12.26 -1.81
N LEU A 139 -8.05 -11.57 -2.38
CA LEU A 139 -8.63 -10.34 -1.87
C LEU A 139 -10.14 -10.54 -1.73
N VAL A 140 -10.66 -10.29 -0.54
CA VAL A 140 -12.08 -10.47 -0.21
C VAL A 140 -12.78 -9.13 -0.04
N ASP A 141 -14.12 -9.14 -0.07
CA ASP A 141 -14.90 -7.93 0.18
C ASP A 141 -14.58 -7.33 1.56
N GLY A 142 -14.49 -5.99 1.60
CA GLY A 142 -14.10 -5.22 2.77
C GLY A 142 -12.59 -5.13 3.03
N ASP A 143 -11.74 -5.80 2.24
CA ASP A 143 -10.28 -5.67 2.37
C ASP A 143 -9.80 -4.25 2.01
N TYR A 144 -8.83 -3.74 2.77
CA TYR A 144 -8.11 -2.51 2.47
C TYR A 144 -6.65 -2.83 2.20
N LEU A 145 -6.16 -2.35 1.06
CA LEU A 145 -4.78 -2.58 0.61
C LEU A 145 -4.04 -1.27 0.33
N PHE A 146 -2.73 -1.32 0.49
CA PHE A 146 -1.82 -0.31 -0.05
C PHE A 146 -1.39 -0.70 -1.46
N ALA A 147 -1.48 0.26 -2.38
CA ALA A 147 -0.87 0.17 -3.68
C ALA A 147 0.34 1.10 -3.77
N SER A 148 1.50 0.55 -4.14
CA SER A 148 2.70 1.32 -4.45
C SER A 148 2.56 1.97 -5.83
N LYS A 149 2.49 3.30 -5.85
CA LYS A 149 2.39 4.08 -7.09
C LYS A 149 3.73 4.14 -7.80
N PHE A 150 4.80 4.27 -7.04
CA PHE A 150 6.17 4.34 -7.57
C PHE A 150 6.60 3.05 -8.29
N ALA A 151 6.05 1.88 -7.93
CA ALA A 151 6.39 0.61 -8.58
C ALA A 151 6.29 0.66 -10.10
N TYR A 152 5.26 1.33 -10.63
CA TYR A 152 5.05 1.51 -12.05
C TYR A 152 5.26 2.95 -12.50
N GLY A 153 5.80 3.82 -11.64
CA GLY A 153 6.00 5.23 -11.96
C GLY A 153 4.71 6.01 -12.20
N TYR A 154 4.84 7.17 -12.84
CA TYR A 154 3.76 8.16 -12.95
C TYR A 154 3.27 8.33 -14.39
N SER A 155 1.96 8.33 -14.55
CA SER A 155 1.22 8.66 -15.77
C SER A 155 0.09 9.64 -15.44
N ARG A 156 -0.63 10.14 -16.44
CA ARG A 156 -1.88 10.91 -16.26
C ARG A 156 -2.91 10.25 -15.33
N TYR A 157 -2.86 8.93 -15.14
CA TYR A 157 -3.80 8.18 -14.30
C TYR A 157 -3.28 7.89 -12.89
N SER A 158 -1.98 7.97 -12.67
CA SER A 158 -1.34 7.79 -11.35
C SER A 158 -0.74 9.08 -10.79
N GLU A 159 -0.79 10.18 -11.52
CA GLU A 159 -0.11 11.43 -11.16
C GLU A 159 -0.79 12.20 -10.00
N PRO A 160 0.03 12.86 -9.16
CA PRO A 160 -0.37 13.96 -8.28
C PRO A 160 -1.31 15.01 -8.88
N PHE A 161 -2.50 15.23 -8.31
CA PHE A 161 -3.30 16.46 -8.58
C PHE A 161 -3.86 16.65 -10.01
N GLY A 162 -3.65 15.70 -10.94
CA GLY A 162 -4.26 15.74 -12.27
C GLY A 162 -3.70 16.83 -13.18
N LEU A 163 -2.45 17.24 -12.96
CA LEU A 163 -1.77 18.30 -13.72
C LEU A 163 -0.91 17.73 -14.86
N ALA A 164 -0.72 16.41 -14.92
CA ALA A 164 0.08 15.77 -15.95
C ALA A 164 -0.62 15.81 -17.32
N THR A 165 0.01 16.52 -18.24
CA THR A 165 -0.38 16.58 -19.66
C THR A 165 0.57 15.80 -20.57
N PHE A 166 1.42 14.93 -20.01
CA PHE A 166 2.37 14.13 -20.78
C PHE A 166 1.81 12.74 -21.08
N ASP A 167 2.16 12.22 -22.26
CA ASP A 167 1.81 10.87 -22.68
C ASP A 167 2.82 9.85 -22.13
N GLY A 168 2.33 8.64 -21.84
CA GLY A 168 3.16 7.54 -21.36
C GLY A 168 3.46 7.57 -19.85
N ARG A 169 4.57 6.93 -19.46
CA ARG A 169 4.97 6.76 -18.06
C ARG A 169 6.42 7.19 -17.83
N ILE A 170 6.66 7.77 -16.66
CA ILE A 170 8.00 8.16 -16.21
C ILE A 170 8.36 7.49 -14.88
N LEU A 171 9.65 7.20 -14.67
CA LEU A 171 10.20 6.73 -13.39
C LEU A 171 9.52 5.46 -12.84
N GLY A 172 9.22 4.50 -13.71
CA GLY A 172 8.51 3.27 -13.36
C GLY A 172 9.13 2.03 -13.96
N ALA A 173 8.92 0.89 -13.30
CA ALA A 173 9.20 -0.42 -13.88
C ALA A 173 7.97 -0.96 -14.59
N GLU A 174 8.17 -1.91 -15.50
CA GLU A 174 7.07 -2.68 -16.08
C GLU A 174 6.50 -3.67 -15.05
N PRO A 175 5.16 -3.89 -15.02
CA PRO A 175 4.55 -4.98 -14.28
C PRO A 175 5.17 -6.32 -14.58
N LYS A 176 5.38 -7.09 -13.52
CA LYS A 176 5.81 -8.47 -13.61
C LYS A 176 4.59 -9.37 -13.71
N ARG A 177 4.75 -10.50 -14.40
CA ARG A 177 3.71 -11.53 -14.42
C ARG A 177 3.40 -11.99 -12.99
N GLY A 178 2.12 -12.05 -12.66
CA GLY A 178 1.62 -12.37 -11.34
C GLY A 178 1.38 -11.17 -10.43
N ASP A 179 1.86 -9.98 -10.79
CA ASP A 179 1.59 -8.77 -10.01
C ASP A 179 0.08 -8.50 -9.92
N ILE A 180 -0.40 -8.15 -8.72
CA ILE A 180 -1.72 -7.58 -8.54
C ILE A 180 -1.62 -6.07 -8.74
N VAL A 181 -2.38 -5.55 -9.70
CA VAL A 181 -2.30 -4.16 -10.13
C VAL A 181 -3.63 -3.44 -9.91
N VAL A 182 -3.54 -2.20 -9.43
CA VAL A 182 -4.64 -1.24 -9.46
C VAL A 182 -4.52 -0.43 -10.74
N PHE A 183 -5.60 -0.28 -11.50
CA PHE A 183 -5.61 0.46 -12.75
C PHE A 183 -6.96 1.14 -13.01
N ARG A 184 -6.93 2.22 -13.79
CA ARG A 184 -8.15 2.85 -14.29
C ARG A 184 -8.79 1.98 -15.36
N PHE A 185 -10.05 1.62 -15.18
CA PHE A 185 -10.79 0.79 -16.12
C PHE A 185 -10.79 1.42 -17.52
N PRO A 186 -10.20 0.78 -18.55
CA PRO A 186 -9.97 1.45 -19.84
C PRO A 186 -11.23 2.02 -20.52
N PRO A 187 -12.40 1.34 -20.51
CA PRO A 187 -13.64 1.90 -21.06
C PRO A 187 -14.23 3.07 -20.25
N ASP A 188 -13.99 3.13 -18.95
CA ASP A 188 -14.40 4.24 -18.08
C ASP A 188 -13.33 4.50 -16.99
N PRO A 189 -12.38 5.41 -17.26
CA PRO A 189 -11.26 5.68 -16.35
C PRO A 189 -11.65 6.33 -15.02
N SER A 190 -12.93 6.64 -14.78
CA SER A 190 -13.40 7.12 -13.47
C SER A 190 -13.42 5.99 -12.41
N ILE A 191 -13.35 4.73 -12.85
CA ILE A 191 -13.45 3.55 -12.00
C ILE A 191 -12.08 2.88 -11.85
N ASP A 192 -11.71 2.57 -10.61
CA ASP A 192 -10.50 1.80 -10.28
C ASP A 192 -10.82 0.30 -10.24
N TYR A 193 -10.03 -0.50 -10.96
CA TYR A 193 -10.09 -1.97 -10.95
C TYR A 193 -8.82 -2.54 -10.33
N VAL A 194 -8.96 -3.71 -9.71
CA VAL A 194 -7.83 -4.48 -9.18
C VAL A 194 -7.88 -5.88 -9.77
N LYS A 195 -6.81 -6.27 -10.47
CA LYS A 195 -6.67 -7.57 -11.14
C LYS A 195 -5.23 -8.05 -11.12
N ARG A 196 -5.01 -9.32 -11.43
CA ARG A 196 -3.68 -9.91 -11.58
C ARG A 196 -3.21 -9.86 -13.03
N VAL A 197 -1.98 -9.40 -13.26
CA VAL A 197 -1.34 -9.43 -14.58
C VAL A 197 -0.93 -10.86 -14.91
N VAL A 198 -1.53 -11.44 -15.95
CA VAL A 198 -1.19 -12.80 -16.40
C VAL A 198 -0.53 -12.82 -17.78
N GLY A 199 -0.77 -11.82 -18.63
CA GLY A 199 -0.15 -11.69 -19.94
C GLY A 199 0.63 -10.39 -20.09
N LEU A 200 1.84 -10.50 -20.63
CA LEU A 200 2.75 -9.39 -20.88
C LEU A 200 2.73 -9.00 -22.38
N PRO A 201 3.26 -7.82 -22.75
CA PRO A 201 3.38 -7.39 -24.14
C PRO A 201 3.95 -8.48 -25.07
N GLY A 202 3.32 -8.65 -26.24
CA GLY A 202 3.74 -9.59 -27.28
C GLY A 202 3.30 -11.05 -27.08
N GLU A 203 2.69 -11.39 -25.94
CA GLU A 203 2.30 -12.77 -25.64
C GLU A 203 0.92 -13.15 -26.18
N LYS A 204 0.70 -14.45 -26.37
CA LYS A 204 -0.59 -15.02 -26.72
C LYS A 204 -1.24 -15.66 -25.50
N ILE A 205 -2.40 -15.16 -25.09
CA ILE A 205 -3.14 -15.64 -23.93
C ILE A 205 -4.43 -16.32 -24.39
N GLN A 206 -4.75 -17.46 -23.78
CA GLN A 206 -6.00 -18.17 -24.07
C GLN A 206 -6.46 -18.95 -22.83
N MET A 207 -7.76 -19.00 -22.60
CA MET A 207 -8.37 -19.99 -21.69
C MET A 207 -8.88 -21.18 -22.51
N VAL A 208 -8.56 -22.40 -22.06
CA VAL A 208 -9.07 -23.65 -22.63
C VAL A 208 -9.51 -24.55 -21.49
N ASP A 209 -10.78 -24.93 -21.46
CA ASP A 209 -11.42 -25.73 -20.42
C ASP A 209 -11.10 -25.22 -18.99
N GLY A 210 -11.14 -23.90 -18.81
CA GLY A 210 -10.87 -23.21 -17.54
C GLY A 210 -9.38 -23.07 -17.19
N GLY A 211 -8.49 -23.69 -17.97
CA GLY A 211 -7.04 -23.59 -17.81
C GLY A 211 -6.43 -22.45 -18.61
N LEU A 212 -5.52 -21.70 -17.97
CA LEU A 212 -4.74 -20.65 -18.64
C LEU A 212 -3.67 -21.26 -19.56
N ARG A 213 -3.52 -20.71 -20.76
CA ARG A 213 -2.42 -20.98 -21.69
C ARG A 213 -1.69 -19.69 -22.05
N ILE A 214 -0.36 -19.71 -22.00
CA ILE A 214 0.50 -18.59 -22.41
C ILE A 214 1.39 -19.10 -23.54
N ASN A 215 1.37 -18.41 -24.68
CA ASN A 215 2.09 -18.77 -25.90
C ASN A 215 1.81 -20.23 -26.35
N GLY A 216 0.56 -20.68 -26.16
CA GLY A 216 0.12 -22.04 -26.48
C GLY A 216 0.48 -23.10 -25.43
N VAL A 217 1.31 -22.77 -24.44
CA VAL A 217 1.72 -23.67 -23.36
C VAL A 217 0.72 -23.58 -22.21
N ALA A 218 0.16 -24.72 -21.80
CA ALA A 218 -0.73 -24.80 -20.64
C ALA A 218 0.02 -24.53 -19.35
N ILE A 219 -0.56 -23.68 -18.51
CA ILE A 219 -0.01 -23.30 -17.21
C ILE A 219 -0.44 -24.33 -16.17
N LYS A 220 0.42 -24.58 -15.18
CA LYS A 220 0.17 -25.57 -14.13
C LYS A 220 -1.04 -25.12 -13.30
N LEU A 221 -2.07 -25.94 -13.25
CA LEU A 221 -3.28 -25.75 -12.46
C LEU A 221 -3.54 -27.01 -11.64
N GLU A 222 -3.42 -26.91 -10.32
CA GLU A 222 -3.57 -28.03 -9.39
C GLU A 222 -4.86 -27.87 -8.59
N ASP A 223 -5.62 -28.95 -8.44
CA ASP A 223 -6.78 -28.94 -7.55
C ASP A 223 -6.30 -28.84 -6.09
N ALA A 224 -6.90 -27.90 -5.36
CA ALA A 224 -6.60 -27.65 -3.95
C ALA A 224 -7.83 -27.94 -3.05
N GLY A 225 -8.86 -28.56 -3.62
CA GLY A 225 -10.06 -28.99 -2.91
C GLY A 225 -11.22 -27.98 -2.97
N PRO A 226 -12.27 -28.19 -2.16
CA PRO A 226 -13.42 -27.29 -2.15
C PRO A 226 -13.09 -25.97 -1.43
N TYR A 227 -13.68 -24.89 -1.92
CA TYR A 227 -13.68 -23.57 -1.28
C TYR A 227 -15.10 -23.13 -0.98
N THR A 228 -15.34 -22.59 0.21
CA THR A 228 -16.60 -21.97 0.59
C THR A 228 -16.32 -20.62 1.24
N SER A 229 -17.19 -19.65 0.98
CA SER A 229 -17.14 -18.33 1.62
C SER A 229 -18.56 -17.78 1.74
N GLU A 230 -18.74 -16.71 2.52
CA GLU A 230 -20.03 -16.02 2.62
C GLU A 230 -20.56 -15.58 1.24
N ASP A 231 -19.65 -15.18 0.34
CA ASP A 231 -19.97 -14.72 -1.02
C ASP A 231 -20.10 -15.87 -2.03
N SER A 232 -19.82 -17.12 -1.63
CA SER A 232 -19.96 -18.31 -2.49
C SER A 232 -20.49 -19.50 -1.68
N PRO A 233 -21.76 -19.43 -1.20
CA PRO A 233 -22.33 -20.44 -0.32
C PRO A 233 -22.61 -21.77 -1.03
N GLN A 234 -22.73 -21.77 -2.36
CA GLN A 234 -22.84 -22.98 -3.18
C GLN A 234 -21.52 -23.75 -3.29
N GLY A 235 -20.42 -23.16 -2.83
CA GLY A 235 -19.07 -23.70 -2.96
C GLY A 235 -18.44 -23.40 -4.32
N ALA A 236 -17.12 -23.52 -4.35
CA ALA A 236 -16.27 -23.35 -5.51
C ALA A 236 -15.15 -24.40 -5.48
N ARG A 237 -14.51 -24.65 -6.62
CA ARG A 237 -13.26 -25.43 -6.67
C ARG A 237 -12.08 -24.49 -6.43
N LEU A 238 -11.32 -24.73 -5.36
CA LEU A 238 -10.04 -24.07 -5.12
C LEU A 238 -8.99 -24.70 -5.99
N GLN A 239 -8.23 -23.90 -6.72
CA GLN A 239 -7.13 -24.39 -7.53
C GLN A 239 -5.91 -23.52 -7.32
N ARG A 240 -4.73 -24.13 -7.45
CA ARG A 240 -3.44 -23.45 -7.40
C ARG A 240 -2.89 -23.31 -8.80
N GLU A 241 -2.79 -22.09 -9.27
CA GLU A 241 -2.21 -21.76 -10.57
C GLU A 241 -0.75 -21.31 -10.38
N THR A 242 0.17 -21.88 -11.16
CA THR A 242 1.60 -21.54 -11.11
C THR A 242 2.10 -21.05 -12.45
N LEU A 243 2.41 -19.76 -12.50
CA LEU A 243 2.87 -19.06 -13.70
C LEU A 243 4.31 -19.47 -14.09
N PRO A 244 4.72 -19.22 -15.35
CA PRO A 244 6.05 -19.59 -15.85
C PRO A 244 7.24 -19.03 -15.06
N ASN A 245 7.06 -17.90 -14.36
CA ASN A 245 8.08 -17.29 -13.51
C ASN A 245 8.12 -17.87 -12.08
N GLY A 246 7.35 -18.91 -11.81
CA GLY A 246 7.29 -19.58 -10.50
C GLY A 246 6.32 -18.95 -9.50
N VAL A 247 5.70 -17.82 -9.84
CA VAL A 247 4.65 -17.23 -8.99
C VAL A 247 3.45 -18.17 -8.96
N SER A 248 3.06 -18.59 -7.76
CA SER A 248 1.96 -19.51 -7.52
C SER A 248 0.90 -18.84 -6.63
N TYR A 249 -0.37 -18.93 -6.99
CA TYR A 249 -1.48 -18.33 -6.24
C TYR A 249 -2.75 -19.17 -6.35
N SER A 250 -3.68 -18.92 -5.43
CA SER A 250 -4.97 -19.57 -5.40
C SER A 250 -5.97 -18.85 -6.30
N VAL A 251 -6.74 -19.61 -7.06
CA VAL A 251 -7.88 -19.16 -7.84
C VAL A 251 -9.10 -20.01 -7.50
N ILE A 252 -10.29 -19.50 -7.77
CA ILE A 252 -11.52 -20.27 -7.64
C ILE A 252 -12.28 -20.34 -8.95
N SER A 253 -12.92 -21.48 -9.17
CA SER A 253 -13.90 -21.72 -10.23
C SER A 253 -15.23 -22.14 -9.59
N LEU A 254 -16.29 -21.41 -9.91
CA LEU A 254 -17.65 -21.60 -9.42
C LEU A 254 -18.41 -22.64 -10.25
N THR A 255 -18.01 -22.87 -11.51
CA THR A 255 -18.68 -23.78 -12.43
C THR A 255 -17.71 -24.39 -13.43
N ASP A 256 -17.99 -25.62 -13.88
CA ASP A 256 -17.15 -26.34 -14.85
C ASP A 256 -17.39 -25.93 -16.32
N ASN A 257 -18.34 -25.03 -16.59
CA ASN A 257 -18.71 -24.61 -17.96
C ASN A 257 -19.03 -23.11 -18.04
N SER A 258 -18.14 -22.30 -17.52
CA SER A 258 -18.22 -20.85 -17.61
C SER A 258 -18.02 -20.37 -19.04
N VAL A 259 -18.70 -19.30 -19.42
CA VAL A 259 -18.51 -18.66 -20.73
C VAL A 259 -17.07 -18.16 -20.95
N THR A 260 -16.30 -18.04 -19.87
CA THR A 260 -14.91 -17.58 -19.89
C THR A 260 -13.87 -18.71 -19.82
N ASP A 261 -14.31 -19.98 -19.76
CA ASP A 261 -13.43 -21.14 -19.70
C ASP A 261 -12.76 -21.45 -21.04
N ASN A 262 -13.42 -21.07 -22.14
CA ASN A 262 -12.95 -21.28 -23.49
C ASN A 262 -12.98 -19.94 -24.25
N THR A 263 -11.80 -19.39 -24.53
CA THR A 263 -11.68 -18.10 -25.22
C THR A 263 -10.99 -18.24 -26.57
N ARG A 264 -11.15 -17.21 -27.41
CA ARG A 264 -10.21 -16.96 -28.50
C ARG A 264 -8.80 -16.72 -27.95
N VAL A 265 -7.83 -16.78 -28.86
CA VAL A 265 -6.47 -16.30 -28.56
C VAL A 265 -6.47 -14.77 -28.51
N PHE A 266 -5.87 -14.22 -27.47
CA PHE A 266 -5.60 -12.80 -27.29
C PHE A 266 -4.11 -12.56 -27.49
N GLU A 267 -3.74 -11.80 -28.52
CA GLU A 267 -2.37 -11.33 -28.72
C GLU A 267 -2.22 -9.99 -28.02
N VAL A 268 -1.42 -9.95 -26.94
CA VAL A 268 -1.27 -8.77 -26.10
C VAL A 268 -0.45 -7.73 -26.86
N PRO A 269 -1.01 -6.53 -27.15
CA PRO A 269 -0.27 -5.50 -27.85
C PRO A 269 0.94 -5.00 -27.05
N GLU A 270 1.90 -4.40 -27.76
CA GLU A 270 2.99 -3.69 -27.11
C GLU A 270 2.46 -2.59 -26.16
N GLY A 271 3.12 -2.44 -25.01
CA GLY A 271 2.71 -1.48 -23.98
C GLY A 271 1.36 -1.77 -23.30
N HIS A 272 0.80 -2.98 -23.48
CA HIS A 272 -0.44 -3.40 -22.85
C HIS A 272 -0.26 -4.69 -22.03
N TYR A 273 -1.21 -4.94 -21.12
CA TYR A 273 -1.23 -6.11 -20.26
C TYR A 273 -2.56 -6.84 -20.33
N PHE A 274 -2.54 -8.16 -20.16
CA PHE A 274 -3.73 -8.97 -20.02
C PHE A 274 -3.90 -9.35 -18.54
N VAL A 275 -5.05 -8.99 -17.96
CA VAL A 275 -5.31 -9.16 -16.54
C VAL A 275 -6.49 -10.12 -16.30
N LEU A 276 -6.40 -10.89 -15.23
CA LEU A 276 -7.46 -11.81 -14.78
C LEU A 276 -7.83 -11.55 -13.34
N GLY A 277 -9.07 -11.86 -12.99
CA GLY A 277 -9.47 -12.05 -11.59
C GLY A 277 -9.07 -13.43 -11.09
N ASP A 278 -8.77 -13.51 -9.79
CA ASP A 278 -8.51 -14.80 -9.13
C ASP A 278 -9.82 -15.58 -8.93
N ASN A 279 -10.96 -14.90 -8.90
CA ASN A 279 -12.28 -15.52 -9.02
C ASN A 279 -12.64 -15.65 -10.51
N ARG A 280 -12.34 -16.81 -11.09
CA ARG A 280 -12.34 -17.01 -12.55
C ARG A 280 -13.71 -16.86 -13.18
N ASP A 281 -14.77 -17.16 -12.44
CA ASP A 281 -16.14 -17.13 -12.94
C ASP A 281 -16.92 -15.89 -12.55
N ASN A 282 -16.42 -15.12 -11.58
CA ASN A 282 -17.04 -13.87 -11.14
C ASN A 282 -16.08 -12.69 -11.26
N SER A 283 -15.51 -12.51 -12.45
CA SER A 283 -14.57 -11.44 -12.74
C SER A 283 -14.82 -10.81 -14.10
N SER A 284 -15.17 -9.52 -14.08
CA SER A 284 -15.13 -8.65 -15.25
C SER A 284 -13.67 -8.24 -15.49
N ASP A 285 -12.96 -8.99 -16.34
CA ASP A 285 -11.53 -8.81 -16.64
C ASP A 285 -11.23 -8.79 -18.15
N SER A 286 -9.97 -9.01 -18.55
CA SER A 286 -9.53 -8.89 -19.94
C SER A 286 -10.21 -9.87 -20.90
N ARG A 287 -10.80 -10.96 -20.39
CA ARG A 287 -11.60 -11.90 -21.20
C ARG A 287 -12.92 -11.29 -21.67
N LEU A 288 -13.41 -10.28 -20.96
CA LEU A 288 -14.74 -9.69 -21.13
C LEU A 288 -14.64 -8.19 -21.42
N SER A 289 -14.97 -7.34 -20.44
CA SER A 289 -15.19 -5.90 -20.66
C SER A 289 -13.92 -5.06 -20.55
N VAL A 290 -12.86 -5.54 -19.89
CA VAL A 290 -11.64 -4.76 -19.67
C VAL A 290 -10.81 -4.67 -20.95
N GLY A 291 -10.79 -5.74 -21.75
CA GLY A 291 -9.85 -5.86 -22.86
C GLY A 291 -8.39 -5.81 -22.36
N PHE A 292 -7.48 -5.30 -23.17
CA PHE A 292 -6.10 -5.09 -22.76
C PHE A 292 -5.95 -3.82 -21.93
N VAL A 293 -5.14 -3.84 -20.89
CA VAL A 293 -4.88 -2.69 -20.02
C VAL A 293 -3.64 -1.96 -20.53
N PRO A 294 -3.76 -0.71 -21.04
CA PRO A 294 -2.60 0.08 -21.42
C PRO A 294 -1.70 0.35 -20.21
N ALA A 295 -0.39 0.39 -20.41
CA ALA A 295 0.56 0.68 -19.34
C ALA A 295 0.20 1.99 -18.62
N GLU A 296 -0.22 3.03 -19.34
CA GLU A 296 -0.61 4.31 -18.75
C GLU A 296 -1.74 4.19 -17.73
N ASN A 297 -2.69 3.27 -17.89
CA ASN A 297 -3.84 3.08 -16.99
C ASN A 297 -3.44 2.56 -15.61
N LEU A 298 -2.23 2.01 -15.45
CA LEU A 298 -1.77 1.46 -14.17
C LEU A 298 -1.62 2.57 -13.13
N VAL A 299 -2.28 2.40 -11.99
CA VAL A 299 -2.23 3.31 -10.86
C VAL A 299 -1.13 2.91 -9.88
N GLY A 300 -0.97 1.62 -9.62
CA GLY A 300 0.09 1.10 -8.75
C GLY A 300 0.03 -0.42 -8.54
N LYS A 301 1.10 -0.98 -7.97
CA LYS A 301 1.16 -2.39 -7.56
C LYS A 301 0.50 -2.55 -6.20
N ALA A 302 -0.48 -3.43 -6.05
CA ALA A 302 -0.96 -3.81 -4.71
C ALA A 302 0.18 -4.53 -3.98
N VAL A 303 0.60 -3.97 -2.84
CA VAL A 303 1.76 -4.48 -2.09
C VAL A 303 1.38 -5.16 -0.79
N ARG A 304 0.25 -4.77 -0.18
CA ARG A 304 -0.08 -5.24 1.16
C ARG A 304 -1.53 -5.05 1.55
N LEU A 305 -2.11 -6.04 2.23
CA LEU A 305 -3.32 -5.83 3.04
C LEU A 305 -2.97 -5.25 4.41
N PHE A 306 -3.78 -4.32 4.88
CA PHE A 306 -3.59 -3.72 6.21
C PHE A 306 -4.85 -3.73 7.08
N TRP A 307 -6.03 -4.01 6.52
CA TRP A 307 -7.26 -4.09 7.28
C TRP A 307 -8.37 -4.80 6.47
N ASN A 308 -9.40 -5.30 7.16
CA ASN A 308 -10.67 -5.70 6.56
C ASN A 308 -11.83 -5.13 7.39
N SER A 309 -12.74 -4.38 6.76
CA SER A 309 -13.83 -3.69 7.46
C SER A 309 -14.96 -4.60 7.96
N LYS A 310 -15.03 -5.85 7.48
CA LYS A 310 -16.01 -6.85 7.95
C LYS A 310 -15.47 -7.69 9.12
N GLY A 311 -14.30 -7.37 9.65
CA GLY A 311 -13.69 -8.10 10.76
C GLY A 311 -13.08 -9.44 10.38
N MET A 312 -12.95 -9.74 9.08
CA MET A 312 -12.28 -10.95 8.61
C MET A 312 -10.79 -10.89 8.98
N PRO A 313 -10.20 -12.01 9.46
CA PRO A 313 -8.75 -12.10 9.64
C PRO A 313 -8.02 -11.80 8.33
N TYR A 314 -7.18 -10.76 8.35
CA TYR A 314 -6.36 -10.33 7.21
C TYR A 314 -4.86 -10.54 7.47
N SER A 315 -4.48 -10.81 8.71
CA SER A 315 -3.09 -10.90 9.15
C SER A 315 -2.28 -11.98 8.45
N SER A 316 -2.87 -13.16 8.23
CA SER A 316 -2.26 -14.25 7.47
C SER A 316 -2.23 -13.98 5.96
N ARG A 317 -3.01 -13.01 5.47
CA ARG A 317 -3.13 -12.65 4.05
C ARG A 317 -2.40 -11.36 3.70
N GLN A 318 -1.59 -10.82 4.61
CA GLN A 318 -0.95 -9.50 4.41
C GLN A 318 -0.05 -9.45 3.18
N VAL A 319 0.57 -10.59 2.83
CA VAL A 319 1.40 -10.75 1.65
C VAL A 319 0.53 -11.27 0.50
N LEU A 320 0.47 -10.49 -0.58
CA LEU A 320 -0.36 -10.79 -1.74
C LEU A 320 0.31 -11.74 -2.74
N ASP A 321 1.63 -11.85 -2.65
CA ASP A 321 2.48 -12.69 -3.50
C ASP A 321 2.84 -14.01 -2.78
N ASP A 322 1.96 -14.50 -1.88
CA ASP A 322 2.25 -15.69 -1.06
C ASP A 322 2.27 -16.98 -1.92
N PRO A 323 3.46 -17.60 -2.13
CA PRO A 323 3.57 -18.86 -2.86
C PRO A 323 3.01 -20.05 -2.07
N ALA A 324 2.68 -19.86 -0.79
CA ALA A 324 2.40 -20.93 0.15
C ALA A 324 1.24 -20.51 1.05
N GLY A 325 0.03 -20.42 0.49
CA GLY A 325 -1.19 -20.38 1.30
C GLY A 325 -1.19 -21.46 2.40
N GLN A 326 -0.77 -21.03 3.60
CA GLN A 326 -0.76 -21.72 4.88
C GLN A 326 -1.35 -20.76 5.91
#